data_AF-A0A923TL34-F1
#
_entry.id   AF-A0A923TL34-F1
#
_cell.length_a   1.000
_cell.length_b   1.000
_cell.length_c   1.000
_cell.angle_alpha   90.00
_cell.angle_beta   90.00
_cell.angle_gamma   90.00
#
_symmetry.space_group_name_H-M   'P 1'
#
loop_
_entity.id
_entity.type
_entity.pdbx_description
1 polymer ?
#
loop_
_entity_poly.entity_id
_entity_poly.type
_entity_poly.pdbx_seq_one_letter_code
_entity_poly.pdbx_strand_id
1 'polypeptide(L)'
;VDIEMIDPCIDSDSLSYFLHDWIASKLSATWLKAGHMMWINFRIAHSGTYKDDHPALKMSLVSSLEGFTSHIDRGITLAELLAVPGYNEAAVHKAVHFLLTKGMIVFTKSQTVVNPVEQLKTLKKIHAEIQNKNHLQVVEYFGLGHETVTTVSNMVDEFLPMLGDQPKDVKAEAFKLWTALRTRVTEACTSFLDVGQRQVAKQSLLKSDAEKKLKAVSLMEDAKQALQLNQYSKAAALMKQVGELHPEIAQYHLYSAWAKIGNMDIATMAKSLKDIDFDLMQVPPDEKYDAVYPFVTGLLQKTRGDLAGARKSFEKCLAMNSGMIVARRELNQLSSGTRRKNDDILSMDLKKMVSGFFKKK
;
A
#
# COMPACT_ATOMS: atom_id res chain seq x y z
N VAL A 1 -2.00 -26.72 47.07
CA VAL A 1 -2.55 -26.50 45.72
C VAL A 1 -1.40 -25.95 44.92
N ASP A 2 -0.69 -26.81 44.21
CA ASP A 2 0.39 -26.38 43.33
C ASP A 2 -0.25 -25.71 42.12
N ILE A 3 0.06 -24.43 41.93
CA ILE A 3 -0.38 -23.67 40.77
C ILE A 3 0.65 -23.98 39.68
N GLU A 4 0.29 -24.83 38.73
CA GLU A 4 1.07 -24.98 37.50
C GLU A 4 1.17 -23.61 36.83
N MET A 5 2.39 -23.10 36.71
CA MET A 5 2.65 -21.92 35.92
C MET A 5 2.38 -22.28 34.45
N ILE A 6 1.26 -21.79 33.93
CA ILE A 6 0.99 -21.82 32.50
C ILE A 6 1.92 -20.79 31.88
N ASP A 7 2.97 -21.26 31.22
CA ASP A 7 3.79 -20.39 30.39
C ASP A 7 2.90 -19.83 29.27
N PRO A 8 2.76 -18.50 29.13
CA PRO A 8 1.95 -17.93 28.08
C PRO A 8 2.56 -18.28 26.72
N CYS A 9 1.95 -19.25 26.03
CA CYS A 9 2.31 -19.61 24.66
C CYS A 9 1.44 -18.80 23.70
N ILE A 10 2.08 -17.97 22.87
CA ILE A 10 1.41 -17.33 21.74
C ILE A 10 1.54 -18.28 20.55
N ASP A 11 0.39 -18.70 20.01
CA ASP A 11 0.34 -19.48 18.78
C ASP A 11 1.06 -18.74 17.63
N SER A 12 2.05 -19.41 17.04
CA SER A 12 2.95 -18.79 16.04
C SER A 12 2.22 -18.37 14.78
N ASP A 13 1.20 -19.14 14.39
CA ASP A 13 0.39 -18.88 13.21
C ASP A 13 -0.49 -17.65 13.45
N SER A 14 -1.19 -17.60 14.58
CA SER A 14 -1.98 -16.44 15.01
C SER A 14 -1.15 -15.16 15.06
N LEU A 15 0.07 -15.22 15.62
CA LEU A 15 0.99 -14.07 15.62
C LEU A 15 1.40 -13.66 14.20
N SER A 16 1.60 -14.62 13.30
CA SER A 16 1.96 -14.34 11.90
C SER A 16 0.83 -13.63 11.15
N TYR A 17 -0.42 -14.08 11.33
CA TYR A 17 -1.60 -13.40 10.77
C TYR A 17 -1.77 -12.00 11.35
N PHE A 18 -1.60 -11.85 12.67
CA PHE A 18 -1.65 -10.54 13.31
C PHE A 18 -0.58 -9.58 12.75
N LEU A 19 0.68 -10.02 12.67
CA LEU A 19 1.78 -9.20 12.13
C LEU A 19 1.54 -8.83 10.66
N HIS A 20 1.08 -9.79 9.85
CA HIS A 20 0.70 -9.54 8.46
C HIS A 20 -0.33 -8.41 8.35
N ASP A 21 -1.45 -8.53 9.08
CA ASP A 21 -2.54 -7.55 9.01
C ASP A 21 -2.14 -6.21 9.61
N TRP A 22 -1.34 -6.21 10.67
CA TRP A 22 -0.82 -5.02 11.30
C TRP A 22 0.13 -4.26 10.37
N ILE A 23 1.08 -4.93 9.72
CA ILE A 23 1.97 -4.33 8.73
C ILE A 23 1.17 -3.83 7.52
N ALA A 24 0.21 -4.61 7.04
CA ALA A 24 -0.61 -4.24 5.90
C ALA A 24 -1.45 -2.98 6.16
N SER A 25 -2.00 -2.81 7.37
CA SER A 25 -2.96 -1.74 7.67
C SER A 25 -2.39 -0.54 8.44
N LYS A 26 -1.39 -0.73 9.31
CA LYS A 26 -0.91 0.32 10.23
C LYS A 26 0.44 0.91 9.84
N LEU A 27 1.30 0.18 9.13
CA LEU A 27 2.57 0.73 8.68
C LEU A 27 2.40 1.48 7.36
N SER A 28 2.71 2.78 7.39
CA SER A 28 2.70 3.60 6.18
C SER A 28 3.89 3.27 5.28
N ALA A 29 3.67 3.34 3.97
CA ALA A 29 4.74 3.12 2.99
C ALA A 29 5.87 4.15 3.14
N THR A 30 5.53 5.39 3.52
CA THR A 30 6.50 6.45 3.78
C THR A 30 7.45 6.10 4.92
N TRP A 31 6.91 5.60 6.04
CA TRP A 31 7.72 5.18 7.19
C TRP A 31 8.64 4.00 6.83
N LEU A 32 8.08 2.99 6.14
CA LEU A 32 8.86 1.84 5.68
C LEU A 32 9.94 2.22 4.68
N LYS A 33 9.66 3.17 3.77
CA LYS A 33 10.64 3.67 2.81
C LYS A 33 11.79 4.39 3.51
N ALA A 34 11.49 5.22 4.50
CA ALA A 34 12.51 5.89 5.30
C ALA A 34 13.40 4.88 6.06
N GLY A 35 12.78 3.90 6.73
CA GLY A 35 13.51 2.85 7.44
C GLY A 35 14.38 2.00 6.52
N HIS A 36 13.88 1.62 5.35
CA HIS A 36 14.64 0.80 4.40
C HIS A 36 15.65 1.58 3.57
N MET A 37 15.66 2.93 3.61
CA MET A 37 16.53 3.75 2.76
C MET A 37 18.01 3.41 2.96
N MET A 38 18.43 3.19 4.20
CA MET A 38 19.81 2.83 4.52
C MET A 38 20.24 1.46 3.98
N TRP A 39 19.27 0.58 3.69
CA TRP A 39 19.51 -0.76 3.14
C TRP A 39 19.10 -0.88 1.68
N ILE A 40 18.81 0.23 0.99
CA ILE A 40 18.27 0.19 -0.37
C ILE A 40 19.18 -0.54 -1.37
N ASN A 41 20.50 -0.42 -1.17
CA ASN A 41 21.53 -1.05 -2.00
C ASN A 41 22.06 -2.37 -1.40
N PHE A 42 21.49 -2.86 -0.30
CA PHE A 42 21.92 -4.10 0.33
C PHE A 42 21.22 -5.27 -0.38
N ARG A 43 21.95 -6.37 -0.55
CA ARG A 43 21.37 -7.58 -1.12
C ARG A 43 20.47 -8.25 -0.10
N ILE A 44 19.27 -8.62 -0.53
CA ILE A 44 18.35 -9.40 0.27
C ILE A 44 18.77 -10.85 0.14
N ALA A 45 19.09 -11.50 1.26
CA ALA A 45 19.47 -12.91 1.31
C ALA A 45 18.56 -13.68 2.25
N HIS A 46 18.49 -14.99 2.07
CA HIS A 46 17.83 -15.88 3.01
C HIS A 46 18.55 -15.88 4.36
N SER A 47 17.76 -15.85 5.43
CA SER A 47 18.29 -16.11 6.76
C SER A 47 18.45 -17.62 6.98
N GLY A 48 19.04 -18.00 8.13
CA GLY A 48 19.09 -19.41 8.55
C GLY A 48 17.73 -20.03 8.89
N THR A 49 16.67 -19.23 9.02
CA THR A 49 15.30 -19.70 9.33
C THR A 49 14.40 -19.79 8.10
N TYR A 50 14.90 -19.40 6.92
CA TYR A 50 14.16 -19.46 5.67
C TYR A 50 13.81 -20.91 5.29
N LYS A 51 12.56 -21.13 4.88
CA LYS A 51 12.06 -22.40 4.33
C LYS A 51 11.08 -22.11 3.19
N ASP A 52 11.21 -22.84 2.08
CA ASP A 52 10.36 -22.65 0.88
C ASP A 52 8.87 -22.91 1.13
N ASP A 53 8.57 -23.77 2.10
CA ASP A 53 7.20 -24.16 2.48
C ASP A 53 6.61 -23.30 3.60
N HIS A 54 7.34 -22.29 4.08
CA HIS A 54 6.94 -21.49 5.23
C HIS A 54 5.61 -20.74 4.97
N PRO A 55 4.62 -20.79 5.90
CA PRO A 55 3.29 -20.20 5.69
C PRO A 55 3.29 -18.71 5.31
N ALA A 56 4.25 -17.94 5.85
CA ALA A 56 4.39 -16.50 5.56
C ALA A 56 4.54 -16.19 4.06
N LEU A 57 5.15 -17.08 3.27
CA LEU A 57 5.33 -16.87 1.81
C LEU A 57 4.01 -16.98 1.04
N LYS A 58 3.00 -17.66 1.63
CA LYS A 58 1.67 -17.83 1.03
C LYS A 58 0.72 -16.69 1.38
N MET A 59 1.09 -15.82 2.32
CA MET A 59 0.25 -14.71 2.78
C MET A 59 0.20 -13.58 1.74
N SER A 60 -0.89 -12.82 1.72
CA SER A 60 -1.20 -11.89 0.64
C SER A 60 -0.20 -10.76 0.46
N LEU A 61 0.49 -10.30 1.52
CA LEU A 61 1.59 -9.35 1.38
C LEU A 61 2.70 -9.85 0.45
N VAL A 62 2.98 -11.15 0.45
CA VAL A 62 4.05 -11.76 -0.36
C VAL A 62 3.48 -12.32 -1.66
N SER A 63 2.40 -13.10 -1.58
CA SER A 63 1.83 -13.81 -2.72
C SER A 63 1.15 -12.91 -3.75
N SER A 64 0.84 -11.66 -3.39
CA SER A 64 0.38 -10.64 -4.36
C SER A 64 1.50 -10.16 -5.30
N LEU A 65 2.77 -10.34 -4.93
CA LEU A 65 3.93 -9.96 -5.72
C LEU A 65 4.44 -11.19 -6.50
N GLU A 66 4.00 -11.32 -7.74
CA GLU A 66 4.31 -12.48 -8.59
C GLU A 66 5.83 -12.60 -8.82
N GLY A 67 6.39 -13.78 -8.55
CA GLY A 67 7.84 -14.05 -8.70
C GLY A 67 8.72 -13.47 -7.58
N PHE A 68 8.15 -12.89 -6.52
CA PHE A 68 8.89 -12.20 -5.47
C PHE A 68 9.96 -13.06 -4.79
N THR A 69 9.63 -14.31 -4.44
CA THR A 69 10.60 -15.26 -3.87
C THR A 69 11.75 -15.55 -4.83
N SER A 70 11.46 -15.77 -6.12
CA SER A 70 12.48 -15.99 -7.14
C SER A 70 13.40 -14.79 -7.37
N HIS A 71 12.96 -13.57 -7.05
CA HIS A 71 13.84 -12.40 -7.01
C HIS A 71 14.76 -12.42 -5.78
N ILE A 72 14.24 -12.80 -4.61
CA ILE A 72 15.01 -12.95 -3.38
C ILE A 72 16.07 -14.06 -3.53
N ASP A 73 15.72 -15.20 -4.13
CA ASP A 73 16.62 -16.34 -4.38
C ASP A 73 17.88 -15.93 -5.17
N ARG A 74 17.75 -14.92 -6.03
CA ARG A 74 18.85 -14.38 -6.86
C ARG A 74 19.75 -13.40 -6.12
N GLY A 75 19.45 -13.06 -4.87
CA GLY A 75 20.20 -12.07 -4.09
C GLY A 75 20.04 -10.65 -4.61
N ILE A 76 18.83 -10.27 -5.00
CA ILE A 76 18.48 -8.93 -5.51
C ILE A 76 18.63 -7.87 -4.41
N THR A 77 18.93 -6.63 -4.79
CA THR A 77 18.84 -5.47 -3.90
C THR A 77 17.42 -4.95 -3.79
N LEU A 78 17.11 -4.21 -2.72
CA LEU A 78 15.80 -3.55 -2.60
C LEU A 78 15.57 -2.54 -3.74
N ALA A 79 16.60 -1.83 -4.18
CA ALA A 79 16.52 -0.90 -5.32
C ALA A 79 16.08 -1.59 -6.62
N GLU A 80 16.65 -2.76 -6.91
CA GLU A 80 16.31 -3.56 -8.09
C GLU A 80 14.92 -4.17 -7.95
N LEU A 81 14.55 -4.64 -6.76
CA LEU A 81 13.21 -5.19 -6.48
C LEU A 81 12.10 -4.14 -6.68
N LEU A 82 12.35 -2.90 -6.26
CA LEU A 82 11.45 -1.75 -6.50
C LEU A 82 11.37 -1.35 -7.98
N ALA A 83 12.34 -1.74 -8.80
CA ALA A 83 12.36 -1.47 -10.23
C ALA A 83 11.66 -2.54 -11.07
N VAL A 84 11.17 -3.63 -10.45
CA VAL A 84 10.45 -4.70 -11.14
C VAL A 84 9.13 -4.16 -11.71
N PRO A 85 8.88 -4.29 -13.04
CA PRO A 85 7.65 -3.81 -13.64
C PRO A 85 6.41 -4.46 -13.02
N GLY A 86 5.41 -3.64 -12.70
CA GLY A 86 4.14 -4.10 -12.12
C GLY A 86 4.13 -4.22 -10.60
N TYR A 87 5.28 -4.11 -9.94
CA TYR A 87 5.31 -4.07 -8.48
C TYR A 87 4.85 -2.72 -7.95
N ASN A 88 4.00 -2.75 -6.93
CA ASN A 88 3.62 -1.58 -6.16
C ASN A 88 4.70 -1.33 -5.09
N GLU A 89 5.29 -0.12 -5.04
CA GLU A 89 6.36 0.24 -4.08
C GLU A 89 5.94 0.00 -2.62
N ALA A 90 4.69 0.34 -2.26
CA ALA A 90 4.18 0.10 -0.92
C ALA A 90 4.05 -1.41 -0.60
N ALA A 91 3.58 -2.20 -1.58
CA ALA A 91 3.48 -3.65 -1.42
C ALA A 91 4.86 -4.28 -1.21
N VAL A 92 5.87 -3.88 -2.00
CA VAL A 92 7.24 -4.38 -1.87
C VAL A 92 7.80 -4.05 -0.49
N HIS A 93 7.70 -2.81 -0.04
CA HIS A 93 8.20 -2.43 1.28
C HIS A 93 7.51 -3.19 2.42
N LYS A 94 6.19 -3.39 2.34
CA LYS A 94 5.43 -4.15 3.34
C LYS A 94 5.79 -5.64 3.33
N ALA A 95 5.95 -6.24 2.16
CA ALA A 95 6.36 -7.64 2.00
C ALA A 95 7.77 -7.87 2.56
N VAL A 96 8.72 -7.01 2.20
CA VAL A 96 10.10 -7.06 2.73
C VAL A 96 10.11 -6.90 4.24
N HIS A 97 9.37 -5.92 4.78
CA HIS A 97 9.28 -5.71 6.23
C HIS A 97 8.67 -6.91 6.96
N PHE A 98 7.62 -7.50 6.39
CA PHE A 98 6.99 -8.69 6.95
C PHE A 98 7.96 -9.89 7.00
N LEU A 99 8.73 -10.14 5.93
CA LEU A 99 9.72 -11.20 5.94
C LEU A 99 10.90 -10.93 6.87
N LEU A 100 11.31 -9.66 7.04
CA LEU A 100 12.34 -9.26 8.01
C LEU A 100 11.86 -9.49 9.45
N THR A 101 10.62 -9.13 9.78
CA THR A 101 10.07 -9.34 11.14
C THR A 101 9.86 -10.81 11.47
N LYS A 102 9.55 -11.64 10.46
CA LYS A 102 9.58 -13.10 10.58
C LYS A 102 10.99 -13.70 10.60
N GLY A 103 12.02 -12.88 10.40
CA GLY A 103 13.41 -13.29 10.37
C GLY A 103 13.75 -14.17 9.18
N MET A 104 12.96 -14.20 8.11
CA MET A 104 13.14 -15.08 6.94
C MET A 104 14.18 -14.55 5.95
N ILE A 105 14.33 -13.23 5.90
CA ILE A 105 15.34 -12.57 5.06
C ILE A 105 16.21 -11.68 5.91
N VAL A 106 17.40 -11.38 5.40
CA VAL A 106 18.33 -10.42 6.00
C VAL A 106 18.93 -9.54 4.92
N PHE A 107 19.23 -8.29 5.27
CA PHE A 107 20.04 -7.43 4.42
C PHE A 107 21.51 -7.75 4.65
N THR A 108 22.17 -8.22 3.60
CA THR A 108 23.61 -8.46 3.61
C THR A 108 24.31 -7.22 3.05
N LYS A 109 25.41 -6.80 3.69
CA LYS A 109 26.24 -5.71 3.16
C LYS A 109 26.65 -6.08 1.75
N SER A 110 26.11 -5.35 0.78
CA SER A 110 26.58 -5.47 -0.59
C SER A 110 28.06 -5.07 -0.60
N GLN A 111 28.88 -5.75 -1.39
CA GLN A 111 30.17 -5.19 -1.74
C GLN A 111 29.92 -3.78 -2.29
N THR A 112 30.72 -2.81 -1.85
CA THR A 112 30.70 -1.41 -2.27
C THR A 112 30.25 -1.30 -3.71
N VAL A 113 29.24 -0.47 -4.02
CA VAL A 113 28.64 -0.34 -5.36
C VAL A 113 29.75 -0.24 -6.41
N VAL A 114 30.10 -1.37 -7.04
CA VAL A 114 31.27 -1.44 -7.92
C VAL A 114 30.93 -0.79 -9.26
N ASN A 115 29.64 -0.69 -9.59
CA ASN A 115 29.16 -0.17 -10.86
C ASN A 115 28.86 1.35 -10.80
N PRO A 116 29.66 2.21 -11.45
CA PRO A 116 29.45 3.66 -11.45
C PRO A 116 28.11 4.08 -12.07
N VAL A 117 27.55 3.27 -12.99
CA VAL A 117 26.27 3.54 -13.65
C VAL A 117 25.11 3.41 -12.68
N GLU A 118 25.13 2.37 -11.84
CA GLU A 118 24.13 2.15 -10.80
C GLU A 118 24.24 3.22 -9.72
N GLN A 119 25.47 3.58 -9.30
CA GLN A 119 25.68 4.67 -8.37
C GLN A 119 25.07 5.98 -8.92
N LEU A 120 25.34 6.32 -10.19
CA LEU A 120 24.76 7.52 -10.81
C LEU A 120 23.22 7.49 -10.81
N LYS A 121 22.61 6.35 -11.11
CA LYS A 121 21.14 6.18 -11.07
C LYS A 121 20.59 6.40 -9.66
N THR A 122 21.25 5.86 -8.64
CA THR A 122 20.88 6.05 -7.24
C THR A 122 21.04 7.49 -6.80
N LEU A 123 22.16 8.15 -7.13
CA LEU A 123 22.39 9.57 -6.83
C LEU A 123 21.33 10.46 -7.48
N LYS A 124 20.98 10.21 -8.76
CA LYS A 124 19.90 10.94 -9.45
C LYS A 124 18.56 10.78 -8.75
N LYS A 125 18.24 9.56 -8.29
CA LYS A 125 17.00 9.28 -7.54
C LYS A 125 16.98 10.03 -6.21
N ILE A 126 18.04 9.92 -5.40
CA ILE A 126 18.14 10.62 -4.12
C ILE A 126 18.04 12.13 -4.32
N HIS A 127 18.76 12.69 -5.30
CA HIS A 127 18.71 14.10 -5.62
C HIS A 127 17.29 14.56 -6.00
N ALA A 128 16.60 13.81 -6.85
CA ALA A 128 15.23 14.11 -7.24
C ALA A 128 14.26 14.09 -6.05
N GLU A 129 14.48 13.18 -5.08
CA GLU A 129 13.64 13.06 -3.88
C GLU A 129 13.91 14.18 -2.87
N ILE A 130 15.13 14.70 -2.74
CA ILE A 130 15.48 15.71 -1.72
C ILE A 130 15.47 17.17 -2.22
N GLN A 131 15.58 17.42 -3.52
CA GLN A 131 15.71 18.78 -4.07
C GLN A 131 14.54 19.72 -3.71
N ASN A 132 13.33 19.17 -3.58
CA ASN A 132 12.12 19.93 -3.25
C ASN A 132 11.78 19.89 -1.75
N LYS A 133 12.66 19.32 -0.92
CA LYS A 133 12.47 19.17 0.52
C LYS A 133 13.16 20.30 1.26
N ASN A 134 12.52 20.77 2.34
CA ASN A 134 13.16 21.71 3.26
C ASN A 134 14.23 20.99 4.11
N HIS A 135 15.09 21.75 4.81
CA HIS A 135 16.20 21.18 5.57
C HIS A 135 15.75 20.13 6.61
N LEU A 136 14.64 20.37 7.30
CA LEU A 136 14.07 19.42 8.27
C LEU A 136 13.65 18.11 7.60
N GLN A 137 12.93 18.19 6.49
CA GLN A 137 12.50 17.03 5.70
C GLN A 137 13.66 16.24 5.09
N VAL A 138 14.79 16.90 4.77
CA VAL A 138 16.01 16.23 4.31
C VAL A 138 16.60 15.39 5.45
N VAL A 139 16.71 15.96 6.66
CA VAL A 139 17.21 15.23 7.84
C VAL A 139 16.29 14.06 8.20
N GLU A 140 14.97 14.27 8.20
CA GLU A 140 13.98 13.21 8.45
C GLU A 140 14.01 12.11 7.40
N TYR A 141 14.23 12.46 6.12
CA TYR A 141 14.29 11.49 5.03
C TYR A 141 15.41 10.45 5.21
N PHE A 142 16.51 10.84 5.85
CA PHE A 142 17.62 9.93 6.16
C PHE A 142 17.51 9.26 7.54
N GLY A 143 16.42 9.49 8.28
CA GLY A 143 16.24 8.93 9.63
C GLY A 143 17.13 9.57 10.70
N LEU A 144 17.74 10.72 10.41
CA LEU A 144 18.69 11.40 11.31
C LEU A 144 17.99 12.31 12.35
N GLY A 145 16.65 12.32 12.37
CA GLY A 145 15.82 13.23 13.16
C GLY A 145 15.73 12.91 14.66
N HIS A 146 16.53 11.99 15.19
CA HIS A 146 16.52 11.66 16.61
C HIS A 146 17.22 12.75 17.44
N GLU A 147 16.59 13.17 18.55
CA GLU A 147 17.05 14.25 19.43
C GLU A 147 18.44 14.01 20.05
N THR A 148 18.99 12.81 19.91
CA THR A 148 20.24 12.37 20.53
C THR A 148 21.50 12.83 19.78
N VAL A 149 21.38 13.35 18.56
CA VAL A 149 22.57 13.72 17.77
C VAL A 149 23.00 15.16 18.07
N THR A 150 24.21 15.29 18.61
CA THR A 150 24.75 16.56 19.15
C THR A 150 25.64 17.32 18.16
N THR A 151 26.08 16.71 17.05
CA THR A 151 27.01 17.33 16.10
C THR A 151 26.64 17.06 14.64
N VAL A 152 26.92 18.03 13.76
CA VAL A 152 26.71 17.91 12.30
C VAL A 152 27.56 16.79 11.72
N SER A 153 28.81 16.64 12.19
CA SER A 153 29.74 15.64 11.67
C SER A 153 29.15 14.24 11.76
N ASN A 154 28.60 13.86 12.93
CA ASN A 154 28.04 12.52 13.13
C ASN A 154 26.86 12.26 12.19
N MET A 155 25.97 13.23 12.00
CA MET A 155 24.84 13.10 11.06
C MET A 155 25.30 12.90 9.62
N VAL A 156 26.32 13.67 9.20
CA VAL A 156 26.86 13.58 7.84
C VAL A 156 27.61 12.26 7.66
N ASP A 157 28.38 11.82 8.66
CA ASP A 157 29.15 10.59 8.62
C ASP A 157 28.25 9.33 8.60
N GLU A 158 27.08 9.37 9.23
CA GLU A 158 26.05 8.34 9.10
C GLU A 158 25.39 8.31 7.71
N PHE A 159 25.29 9.47 7.06
CA PHE A 159 24.69 9.61 5.73
C PHE A 159 25.63 9.20 4.58
N LEU A 160 26.91 9.57 4.65
CA LEU A 160 27.87 9.37 3.55
C LEU A 160 27.92 7.93 3.00
N PRO A 161 27.89 6.87 3.84
CA PRO A 161 27.82 5.50 3.34
C PRO A 161 26.63 5.21 2.42
N MET A 162 25.51 5.92 2.56
CA MET A 162 24.31 5.72 1.73
C MET A 162 24.51 6.19 0.28
N LEU A 163 25.37 7.18 0.07
CA LEU A 163 25.74 7.68 -1.27
C LEU A 163 26.78 6.78 -1.98
N GLY A 164 27.42 5.89 -1.22
CA GLY A 164 28.59 5.15 -1.63
C GLY A 164 29.85 6.02 -1.65
N ASP A 165 30.96 5.40 -2.06
CA ASP A 165 32.26 6.06 -2.13
C ASP A 165 32.22 7.27 -3.06
N GLN A 166 32.99 8.31 -2.71
CA GLN A 166 33.11 9.48 -3.55
C GLN A 166 33.67 9.09 -4.94
N PRO A 167 32.99 9.47 -6.04
CA PRO A 167 33.51 9.19 -7.38
C PRO A 167 34.90 9.80 -7.58
N LYS A 168 35.82 9.07 -8.23
CA LYS A 168 37.21 9.56 -8.43
C LYS A 168 37.32 10.61 -9.54
N ASP A 169 36.48 10.52 -10.56
CA ASP A 169 36.50 11.46 -11.70
C ASP A 169 35.72 12.74 -11.36
N VAL A 170 36.45 13.82 -11.09
CA VAL A 170 35.90 15.15 -10.75
C VAL A 170 35.03 15.73 -11.87
N LYS A 171 35.25 15.33 -13.13
CA LYS A 171 34.47 15.83 -14.27
C LYS A 171 33.17 15.05 -14.47
N ALA A 172 33.07 13.84 -13.93
CA ALA A 172 31.90 12.99 -14.07
C ALA A 172 30.64 13.62 -13.46
N GLU A 173 29.50 13.38 -14.08
CA GLU A 173 28.19 13.79 -13.55
C GLU A 173 27.95 13.24 -12.13
N ALA A 174 28.40 12.01 -11.89
CA ALA A 174 28.30 11.35 -10.58
C ALA A 174 29.00 12.16 -9.48
N PHE A 175 30.20 12.69 -9.74
CA PHE A 175 30.94 13.50 -8.76
C PHE A 175 30.20 14.80 -8.41
N LYS A 176 29.66 15.47 -9.43
CA LYS A 176 28.89 16.71 -9.25
C LYS A 176 27.63 16.46 -8.40
N LEU A 177 26.88 15.41 -8.72
CA LEU A 177 25.68 15.03 -7.97
C LEU A 177 26.02 14.60 -6.54
N TRP A 178 27.04 13.77 -6.36
CA TRP A 178 27.51 13.34 -5.03
C TRP A 178 27.91 14.53 -4.16
N THR A 179 28.66 15.47 -4.72
CA THR A 179 29.09 16.68 -4.01
C THR A 179 27.91 17.58 -3.67
N ALA A 180 26.98 17.79 -4.61
CA ALA A 180 25.76 18.56 -4.37
C ALA A 180 24.89 17.95 -3.27
N LEU A 181 24.72 16.63 -3.27
CA LEU A 181 24.00 15.89 -2.23
C LEU A 181 24.67 16.04 -0.87
N ARG A 182 26.00 15.85 -0.79
CA ARG A 182 26.77 16.03 0.44
C ARG A 182 26.63 17.45 0.99
N THR A 183 26.78 18.47 0.15
CA THR A 183 26.61 19.87 0.55
C THR A 183 25.20 20.12 1.07
N ARG A 184 24.17 19.69 0.33
CA ARG A 184 22.76 19.86 0.72
C ARG A 184 22.44 19.22 2.07
N VAL A 185 22.95 18.02 2.32
CA VAL A 185 22.76 17.33 3.61
C VAL A 185 23.53 18.03 4.72
N THR A 186 24.76 18.47 4.46
CA THR A 186 25.56 19.21 5.45
C THR A 186 24.86 20.51 5.85
N GLU A 187 24.32 21.27 4.88
CA GLU A 187 23.52 22.47 5.12
C GLU A 187 22.26 22.14 5.93
N ALA A 188 21.54 21.07 5.56
CA ALA A 188 20.33 20.65 6.25
C ALA A 188 20.59 20.27 7.70
N CYS A 189 21.64 19.49 7.97
CA CYS A 189 22.08 19.12 9.32
C CYS A 189 22.51 20.35 10.14
N THR A 190 23.21 21.30 9.50
CA THR A 190 23.62 22.56 10.16
C THR A 190 22.40 23.39 10.59
N SER A 191 21.42 23.57 9.69
CA SER A 191 20.16 24.24 10.02
C SER A 191 19.33 23.48 11.06
N PHE A 192 19.40 22.16 11.09
CA PHE A 192 18.63 21.35 12.04
C PHE A 192 19.12 21.48 13.49
N LEU A 193 20.42 21.75 13.70
CA LEU A 193 20.97 22.02 15.04
C LEU A 193 20.54 23.37 15.62
N ASP A 194 20.12 24.32 14.77
CA ASP A 194 19.51 25.56 15.23
C ASP A 194 18.08 25.29 15.71
N VAL A 195 17.89 25.30 17.04
CA VAL A 195 16.61 25.05 17.70
C VAL A 195 15.50 25.99 17.20
N GLY A 196 15.83 27.26 16.91
CA GLY A 196 14.87 28.24 16.42
C GLY A 196 14.40 27.92 15.00
N GLN A 197 15.34 27.67 14.08
CA GLN A 197 15.01 27.28 12.71
C GLN A 197 14.25 25.95 12.67
N ARG A 198 14.64 24.98 13.49
CA ARG A 198 13.95 23.68 13.61
C ARG A 198 12.50 23.85 14.03
N GLN A 199 12.23 24.70 15.02
CA GLN A 199 10.86 24.92 15.50
C GLN A 199 9.98 25.64 14.47
N VAL A 200 10.52 26.66 13.78
CA VAL A 200 9.81 27.35 12.69
C VAL A 200 9.52 26.40 11.53
N ALA A 201 10.51 25.58 11.13
CA ALA A 201 10.34 24.59 10.08
C ALA A 201 9.27 23.55 10.46
N LYS A 202 9.27 23.06 11.70
CA LYS A 202 8.27 22.13 12.22
C LYS A 202 6.86 22.73 12.20
N GLN A 203 6.70 23.98 12.65
CA GLN A 203 5.40 24.66 12.61
C GLN A 203 4.91 24.87 11.16
N SER A 204 5.79 25.25 10.25
CA SER A 204 5.47 25.41 8.83
C SER A 204 5.02 24.08 8.19
N LEU A 205 5.72 22.98 8.51
CA LEU A 205 5.34 21.63 8.07
C LEU A 205 3.97 21.22 8.62
N LEU A 206 3.73 21.39 9.92
CA LEU A 206 2.44 21.07 10.54
C LEU A 206 1.30 21.87 9.90
N LYS A 207 1.52 23.16 9.61
CA LYS A 207 0.53 23.99 8.92
C LYS A 207 0.26 23.50 7.50
N SER A 208 1.31 23.23 6.73
CA SER A 208 1.17 22.72 5.36
C SER A 208 0.49 21.35 5.31
N ASP A 209 0.80 20.47 6.26
CA ASP A 209 0.17 19.16 6.40
C ASP A 209 -1.31 19.26 6.76
N ALA A 210 -1.64 20.14 7.73
CA ALA A 210 -3.03 20.42 8.09
C ALA A 210 -3.84 20.96 6.89
N GLU A 211 -3.27 21.87 6.10
CA GLU A 211 -3.92 22.40 4.88
C GLU A 211 -4.16 21.31 3.84
N LYS A 212 -3.17 20.43 3.60
CA LYS A 212 -3.31 19.28 2.68
C LYS A 212 -4.38 18.32 3.17
N LYS A 213 -4.39 18.02 4.47
CA LYS A 213 -5.38 17.14 5.08
C LYS A 213 -6.79 17.72 4.96
N LEU A 214 -6.99 19.00 5.24
CA LEU A 214 -8.29 19.67 5.06
C LEU A 214 -8.76 19.63 3.61
N LYS A 215 -7.87 19.92 2.66
CA LYS A 215 -8.18 19.84 1.23
C LYS A 215 -8.56 18.42 0.81
N ALA A 216 -7.82 17.43 1.28
CA ALA A 216 -8.06 16.03 0.97
C ALA A 216 -9.38 15.51 1.60
N VAL A 217 -9.77 15.98 2.79
CA VAL A 217 -11.10 15.71 3.37
C VAL A 217 -12.22 16.31 2.50
N SER A 218 -12.06 17.55 2.03
CA SER A 218 -13.04 18.16 1.12
C SER A 218 -13.20 17.36 -0.17
N LEU A 219 -12.08 16.98 -0.81
CA LEU A 219 -12.10 16.17 -2.03
C LEU A 219 -12.69 14.77 -1.79
N MET A 220 -12.49 14.20 -0.60
CA MET A 220 -13.09 12.93 -0.21
C MET A 220 -14.61 13.04 -0.16
N GLU A 221 -15.18 14.09 0.44
CA GLU A 221 -16.63 14.29 0.48
C GLU A 221 -17.22 14.47 -0.93
N ASP A 222 -16.54 15.23 -1.80
CA ASP A 222 -16.94 15.35 -3.20
C ASP A 222 -16.89 14.00 -3.94
N ALA A 223 -15.89 13.16 -3.64
CA ALA A 223 -15.77 11.82 -4.20
C ALA A 223 -16.91 10.91 -3.70
N LYS A 224 -17.27 10.97 -2.41
CA LYS A 224 -18.40 10.24 -1.84
C LYS A 224 -19.71 10.61 -2.53
N GLN A 225 -19.96 11.91 -2.75
CA GLN A 225 -21.14 12.38 -3.47
C GLN A 225 -21.14 11.86 -4.91
N ALA A 226 -20.01 11.93 -5.62
CA ALA A 226 -19.88 11.38 -6.97
C ALA A 226 -20.16 9.86 -7.01
N LEU A 227 -19.69 9.08 -6.03
CA LEU A 227 -19.96 7.65 -5.92
C LEU A 227 -21.44 7.33 -5.70
N GLN A 228 -22.13 8.09 -4.85
CA GLN A 228 -23.58 7.94 -4.63
C GLN A 228 -24.40 8.22 -5.89
N LEU A 229 -23.90 9.10 -6.77
CA LEU A 229 -24.49 9.44 -8.07
C LEU A 229 -24.01 8.52 -9.21
N ASN A 230 -23.30 7.43 -8.92
CA ASN A 230 -22.70 6.52 -9.91
C ASN A 230 -21.73 7.21 -10.91
N GLN A 231 -21.14 8.34 -10.55
CA GLN A 231 -20.15 9.06 -11.37
C GLN A 231 -18.73 8.52 -11.11
N TYR A 232 -18.50 7.23 -11.42
CA TYR A 232 -17.28 6.52 -11.01
C TYR A 232 -15.98 7.11 -11.58
N SER A 233 -15.99 7.59 -12.82
CA SER A 233 -14.81 8.22 -13.43
C SER A 233 -14.40 9.51 -12.70
N LYS A 234 -15.39 10.36 -12.35
CA LYS A 234 -15.15 11.57 -11.54
C LYS A 234 -14.64 11.22 -10.14
N ALA A 235 -15.29 10.26 -9.49
CA ALA A 235 -14.86 9.79 -8.16
C ALA A 235 -13.43 9.24 -8.19
N ALA A 236 -13.08 8.43 -9.19
CA ALA A 236 -11.73 7.88 -9.32
C ALA A 236 -10.67 8.99 -9.50
N ALA A 237 -10.97 10.03 -10.28
CA ALA A 237 -10.08 11.18 -10.43
C ALA A 237 -9.90 11.96 -9.12
N LEU A 238 -10.98 12.18 -8.35
CA LEU A 238 -10.92 12.84 -7.04
C LEU A 238 -10.13 11.99 -6.02
N MET A 239 -10.40 10.68 -5.97
CA MET A 239 -9.67 9.75 -5.08
C MET A 239 -8.18 9.68 -5.41
N LYS A 240 -7.80 9.82 -6.68
CA LYS A 240 -6.39 9.94 -7.06
C LYS A 240 -5.75 11.18 -6.44
N GLN A 241 -6.40 12.34 -6.52
CA GLN A 241 -5.92 13.57 -5.90
C GLN A 241 -5.85 13.48 -4.37
N VAL A 242 -6.82 12.81 -3.74
CA VAL A 242 -6.78 12.53 -2.29
C VAL A 242 -5.56 11.70 -1.94
N GLY A 243 -5.26 10.65 -2.72
CA GLY A 243 -4.10 9.78 -2.51
C GLY A 243 -2.76 10.51 -2.68
N GLU A 244 -2.70 11.50 -3.58
CA GLU A 244 -1.52 12.36 -3.76
C GLU A 244 -1.32 13.36 -2.61
N LEU A 245 -2.41 13.80 -1.96
CA LEU A 245 -2.37 14.78 -0.87
C LEU A 245 -2.16 14.13 0.50
N HIS A 246 -2.98 13.14 0.85
CA HIS A 246 -2.99 12.52 2.17
C HIS A 246 -3.67 11.12 2.12
N PRO A 247 -2.94 10.05 1.76
CA PRO A 247 -3.51 8.70 1.60
C PRO A 247 -3.96 8.06 2.93
N GLU A 248 -3.49 8.58 4.08
CA GLU A 248 -3.84 8.07 5.41
C GLU A 248 -5.19 8.62 5.96
N ILE A 249 -6.01 9.25 5.10
CA ILE A 249 -7.35 9.67 5.50
C ILE A 249 -8.22 8.43 5.73
N ALA A 250 -9.02 8.47 6.80
CA ALA A 250 -9.96 7.40 7.13
C ALA A 250 -10.85 7.04 5.93
N GLN A 251 -11.05 5.75 5.72
CA GLN A 251 -11.86 5.18 4.63
C GLN A 251 -11.33 5.47 3.21
N TYR A 252 -10.12 6.04 3.05
CA TYR A 252 -9.54 6.31 1.74
C TYR A 252 -9.49 5.06 0.86
N HIS A 253 -8.94 3.97 1.39
CA HIS A 253 -8.81 2.71 0.65
C HIS A 253 -10.18 2.11 0.26
N LEU A 254 -11.19 2.26 1.12
CA LEU A 254 -12.56 1.81 0.85
C LEU A 254 -13.19 2.55 -0.34
N TYR A 255 -13.16 3.88 -0.32
CA TYR A 255 -13.75 4.68 -1.40
C TYR A 255 -12.91 4.62 -2.69
N SER A 256 -11.60 4.45 -2.58
CA SER A 256 -10.71 4.23 -3.72
C SER A 256 -11.05 2.89 -4.40
N ALA A 257 -11.18 1.82 -3.62
CA ALA A 257 -11.63 0.52 -4.11
C ALA A 257 -13.02 0.59 -4.75
N TRP A 258 -13.98 1.28 -4.13
CA TRP A 258 -15.31 1.49 -4.71
C TRP A 258 -15.21 2.20 -6.07
N ALA A 259 -14.48 3.32 -6.16
CA ALA A 259 -14.31 4.05 -7.41
C ALA A 259 -13.65 3.19 -8.49
N LYS A 260 -12.62 2.41 -8.14
CA LYS A 260 -11.93 1.50 -9.07
C LYS A 260 -12.85 0.39 -9.59
N ILE A 261 -13.67 -0.21 -8.73
CA ILE A 261 -14.63 -1.26 -9.16
C ILE A 261 -15.64 -0.69 -10.15
N GLY A 262 -16.18 0.51 -9.86
CA GLY A 262 -17.18 1.14 -10.72
C GLY A 262 -16.63 1.68 -12.05
N ASN A 263 -15.33 1.97 -12.13
CA ASN A 263 -14.66 2.51 -13.32
C ASN A 263 -13.75 1.47 -14.02
N MET A 264 -13.96 0.19 -13.76
CA MET A 264 -13.12 -0.89 -14.27
C MET A 264 -13.42 -1.18 -15.75
N ASP A 265 -12.36 -1.31 -16.55
CA ASP A 265 -12.46 -1.79 -17.93
C ASP A 265 -12.25 -3.31 -17.98
N ILE A 266 -12.99 -4.00 -18.86
CA ILE A 266 -12.96 -5.46 -19.00
C ILE A 266 -11.55 -5.93 -19.40
N ALA A 267 -10.87 -5.18 -20.26
CA ALA A 267 -9.51 -5.51 -20.71
C ALA A 267 -8.47 -5.47 -19.58
N THR A 268 -8.70 -4.65 -18.55
CA THR A 268 -7.78 -4.48 -17.41
C THR A 268 -8.28 -5.09 -16.11
N MET A 269 -9.44 -5.76 -16.16
CA MET A 269 -10.18 -6.30 -15.02
C MET A 269 -9.28 -7.11 -14.07
N ALA A 270 -8.52 -8.07 -14.59
CA ALA A 270 -7.69 -8.94 -13.76
C ALA A 270 -6.62 -8.17 -12.97
N LYS A 271 -6.00 -7.16 -13.59
CA LYS A 271 -5.01 -6.30 -12.92
C LYS A 271 -5.69 -5.40 -11.89
N SER A 272 -6.80 -4.75 -12.28
CA SER A 272 -7.54 -3.87 -11.38
C SER A 272 -8.07 -4.61 -10.15
N LEU A 273 -8.49 -5.87 -10.29
CA LEU A 273 -8.92 -6.70 -9.17
C LEU A 273 -7.80 -6.93 -8.16
N LYS A 274 -6.57 -7.24 -8.62
CA LYS A 274 -5.39 -7.36 -7.73
C LYS A 274 -5.12 -6.05 -6.97
N ASP A 275 -5.20 -4.91 -7.66
CA ASP A 275 -5.01 -3.60 -7.04
C ASP A 275 -6.09 -3.29 -6.00
N ILE A 276 -7.35 -3.67 -6.27
CA ILE A 276 -8.49 -3.49 -5.34
C ILE A 276 -8.34 -4.41 -4.12
N ASP A 277 -7.93 -5.66 -4.31
CA ASP A 277 -7.65 -6.58 -3.21
C ASP A 277 -6.56 -6.01 -2.29
N PHE A 278 -5.51 -5.44 -2.89
CA PHE A 278 -4.45 -4.78 -2.14
C PHE A 278 -4.96 -3.56 -1.36
N ASP A 279 -5.81 -2.71 -1.96
CA ASP A 279 -6.44 -1.60 -1.24
C ASP A 279 -7.29 -2.09 -0.06
N LEU A 280 -8.12 -3.13 -0.27
CA LEU A 280 -8.97 -3.69 0.79
C LEU A 280 -8.16 -4.34 1.92
N MET A 281 -6.97 -4.87 1.62
CA MET A 281 -6.04 -5.40 2.62
C MET A 281 -5.45 -4.28 3.49
N GLN A 282 -5.32 -3.06 2.97
CA GLN A 282 -4.84 -1.90 3.73
C GLN A 282 -5.91 -1.28 4.64
N VAL A 283 -7.17 -1.70 4.51
CA VAL A 283 -8.26 -1.17 5.36
C VAL A 283 -8.03 -1.58 6.82
N PRO A 284 -7.95 -0.61 7.75
CA PRO A 284 -7.82 -0.89 9.17
C PRO A 284 -8.95 -1.77 9.72
N PRO A 285 -8.68 -2.63 10.72
CA PRO A 285 -9.71 -3.52 11.29
C PRO A 285 -10.94 -2.76 11.81
N ASP A 286 -10.74 -1.58 12.39
CA ASP A 286 -11.80 -0.68 12.88
C ASP A 286 -12.75 -0.23 11.76
N GLU A 287 -12.23 0.04 10.56
CA GLU A 287 -13.03 0.43 9.40
C GLU A 287 -13.75 -0.76 8.73
N LYS A 288 -13.32 -2.01 8.97
CA LYS A 288 -14.02 -3.20 8.44
C LYS A 288 -15.40 -3.39 9.05
N TYR A 289 -15.68 -2.74 10.17
CA TYR A 289 -16.99 -2.69 10.82
C TYR A 289 -17.85 -1.51 10.35
N ASP A 290 -17.40 -0.72 9.37
CA ASP A 290 -18.24 0.28 8.71
C ASP A 290 -19.14 -0.38 7.64
N ALA A 291 -20.33 0.18 7.39
CA ALA A 291 -21.27 -0.34 6.40
C ALA A 291 -20.74 -0.28 4.94
N VAL A 292 -19.78 0.61 4.66
CA VAL A 292 -19.15 0.74 3.34
C VAL A 292 -18.28 -0.47 3.02
N TYR A 293 -17.59 -1.08 4.01
CA TYR A 293 -16.75 -2.24 3.78
C TYR A 293 -17.48 -3.46 3.19
N PRO A 294 -18.58 -3.97 3.77
CA PRO A 294 -19.34 -5.05 3.16
C PRO A 294 -19.98 -4.64 1.83
N PHE A 295 -20.31 -3.36 1.63
CA PHE A 295 -20.79 -2.89 0.34
C PHE A 295 -19.72 -3.03 -0.77
N VAL A 296 -18.50 -2.55 -0.53
CA VAL A 296 -17.39 -2.66 -1.49
C VAL A 296 -17.00 -4.12 -1.72
N THR A 297 -17.01 -4.94 -0.66
CA THR A 297 -16.82 -6.40 -0.77
C THR A 297 -17.88 -7.06 -1.64
N GLY A 298 -19.14 -6.65 -1.50
CA GLY A 298 -20.25 -7.13 -2.33
C GLY A 298 -20.08 -6.74 -3.81
N LEU A 299 -19.63 -5.51 -4.09
CA LEU A 299 -19.29 -5.09 -5.46
C LEU A 299 -18.16 -5.94 -6.05
N LEU A 300 -17.12 -6.23 -5.26
CA LEU A 300 -16.00 -7.06 -5.69
C LEU A 300 -16.41 -8.52 -5.96
N GLN A 301 -17.27 -9.09 -5.11
CA GLN A 301 -17.82 -10.44 -5.32
C GLN A 301 -18.71 -10.48 -6.57
N LYS A 302 -19.51 -9.43 -6.79
CA LYS A 302 -20.34 -9.28 -8.00
C LYS A 302 -19.49 -9.25 -9.25
N THR A 303 -18.38 -8.49 -9.27
CA THR A 303 -17.47 -8.45 -10.43
C THR A 303 -16.76 -9.78 -10.66
N ARG A 304 -16.45 -10.54 -9.60
CA ARG A 304 -15.92 -11.91 -9.71
C ARG A 304 -16.96 -12.96 -10.16
N GLY A 305 -18.24 -12.59 -10.24
CA GLY A 305 -19.34 -13.50 -10.58
C GLY A 305 -19.91 -14.30 -9.41
N ASP A 306 -19.43 -14.09 -8.18
CA ASP A 306 -20.03 -14.66 -6.97
C ASP A 306 -21.25 -13.84 -6.52
N LEU A 307 -22.37 -14.08 -7.20
CA LEU A 307 -23.63 -13.36 -6.95
C LEU A 307 -24.21 -13.69 -5.56
N ALA A 308 -23.95 -14.89 -5.04
CA ALA A 308 -24.44 -15.33 -3.74
C ALA A 308 -23.69 -14.63 -2.60
N GLY A 309 -22.35 -14.56 -2.69
CA GLY A 309 -21.53 -13.76 -1.80
C GLY A 309 -21.92 -12.28 -1.86
N ALA A 310 -22.04 -11.73 -3.08
CA ALA A 310 -22.42 -10.33 -3.28
C ALA A 310 -23.74 -9.98 -2.59
N ARG A 311 -24.76 -10.83 -2.73
CA ARG A 311 -26.07 -10.64 -2.07
C ARG A 311 -25.92 -10.57 -0.54
N LYS A 312 -25.23 -11.55 0.07
CA LYS A 312 -25.02 -11.58 1.53
C LYS A 312 -24.28 -10.33 2.02
N SER A 313 -23.29 -9.87 1.26
CA SER A 313 -22.51 -8.68 1.57
C SER A 313 -23.36 -7.40 1.49
N PHE A 314 -24.23 -7.26 0.48
CA PHE A 314 -25.17 -6.13 0.41
C PHE A 314 -26.25 -6.16 1.50
N GLU A 315 -26.75 -7.34 1.86
CA GLU A 315 -27.69 -7.50 2.98
C GLU A 315 -27.03 -7.11 4.31
N LYS A 316 -25.78 -7.54 4.54
CA LYS A 316 -24.99 -7.13 5.72
C LYS A 316 -24.79 -5.61 5.76
N CYS A 317 -24.47 -5.00 4.62
CA CYS A 317 -24.37 -3.54 4.50
C CYS A 317 -25.68 -2.85 4.92
N LEU A 318 -26.83 -3.30 4.40
CA LEU A 318 -28.14 -2.72 4.73
C LEU A 318 -28.57 -2.97 6.18
N ALA A 319 -28.12 -4.07 6.79
CA ALA A 319 -28.34 -4.33 8.22
C ALA A 319 -27.56 -3.34 9.09
N MET A 320 -26.38 -2.90 8.65
CA MET A 320 -25.55 -1.92 9.37
C MET A 320 -25.98 -0.47 9.08
N ASN A 321 -26.38 -0.17 7.84
CA ASN A 321 -26.90 1.12 7.42
C ASN A 321 -28.05 0.96 6.42
N SER A 322 -29.28 0.98 6.92
CA SER A 322 -30.50 0.80 6.11
C SER A 322 -30.75 1.94 5.11
N GLY A 323 -30.11 3.10 5.31
CA GLY A 323 -30.17 4.29 4.47
C GLY A 323 -29.25 4.25 3.25
N MET A 324 -28.42 3.22 3.08
CA MET A 324 -27.48 3.12 1.96
C MET A 324 -28.20 2.76 0.65
N ILE A 325 -28.74 3.77 -0.05
CA ILE A 325 -29.55 3.63 -1.27
C ILE A 325 -28.82 2.84 -2.36
N VAL A 326 -27.50 3.03 -2.50
CA VAL A 326 -26.68 2.32 -3.49
C VAL A 326 -26.67 0.79 -3.25
N ALA A 327 -26.61 0.34 -1.99
CA ALA A 327 -26.65 -1.09 -1.66
C ALA A 327 -28.01 -1.70 -2.02
N ARG A 328 -29.09 -0.98 -1.72
CA ARG A 328 -30.46 -1.39 -2.10
C ARG A 328 -30.63 -1.49 -3.62
N ARG A 329 -30.06 -0.53 -4.37
CA ARG A 329 -30.05 -0.55 -5.84
C ARG A 329 -29.36 -1.79 -6.39
N GLU A 330 -28.18 -2.11 -5.86
CA GLU A 330 -27.41 -3.30 -6.27
C GLU A 330 -28.13 -4.61 -5.95
N LEU A 331 -28.73 -4.71 -4.75
CA LEU A 331 -29.52 -5.88 -4.35
C LEU A 331 -30.73 -6.11 -5.29
N ASN A 332 -31.43 -5.03 -5.65
CA ASN A 332 -32.54 -5.09 -6.60
C ASN A 332 -32.08 -5.56 -7.98
N GLN A 333 -30.91 -5.11 -8.46
CA GLN A 333 -30.35 -5.58 -9.73
C GLN A 333 -30.01 -7.08 -9.70
N LEU A 334 -29.46 -7.60 -8.59
CA LEU A 334 -29.19 -9.03 -8.46
C LEU A 334 -30.48 -9.87 -8.45
N SER A 335 -31.55 -9.36 -7.83
CA SER A 335 -32.84 -10.05 -7.78
C SER A 335 -33.51 -10.17 -9.15
N SER A 336 -33.38 -9.15 -10.01
CA SER A 336 -33.97 -9.14 -11.35
C SER A 336 -33.18 -9.97 -12.37
N GLY A 337 -31.85 -10.00 -12.26
CA GLY A 337 -30.98 -10.80 -13.12
C GLY A 337 -31.17 -12.32 -12.97
N THR A 338 -31.56 -12.78 -11.77
CA THR A 338 -31.79 -14.21 -11.50
C THR A 338 -33.02 -14.75 -12.24
N ARG A 339 -34.00 -13.90 -12.58
CA ARG A 339 -35.24 -14.32 -13.26
C ARG A 339 -35.07 -14.47 -14.78
N ARG A 340 -34.19 -13.69 -15.42
CA ARG A 340 -34.07 -13.66 -16.88
C ARG A 340 -33.41 -14.89 -17.52
N LYS A 341 -32.66 -15.70 -16.78
CA LYS A 341 -32.10 -16.96 -17.31
C LYS A 341 -33.12 -18.10 -17.43
N ASN A 342 -34.30 -17.99 -16.80
CA ASN A 342 -35.34 -19.01 -16.87
C ASN A 342 -36.51 -18.63 -17.80
N ASP A 343 -36.59 -17.37 -18.26
CA ASP A 343 -37.71 -16.85 -19.06
C ASP A 343 -37.26 -16.40 -20.46
N ASP A 344 -36.42 -17.19 -21.13
CA ASP A 344 -36.30 -17.06 -22.59
C ASP A 344 -37.54 -17.71 -23.21
N ILE A 345 -38.67 -17.00 -23.09
CA ILE A 345 -40.00 -17.37 -23.57
C ILE A 345 -40.00 -17.71 -25.08
N LEU A 346 -39.00 -17.23 -25.81
CA LEU A 346 -38.81 -17.49 -27.24
C LEU A 346 -37.98 -18.75 -27.54
N SER A 347 -37.27 -19.32 -26.55
CA SER A 347 -36.59 -20.62 -26.68
C SER A 347 -37.21 -21.72 -25.82
N MET A 348 -38.26 -21.40 -25.05
CA MET A 348 -39.11 -22.41 -24.42
C MET A 348 -39.89 -23.19 -25.48
N ASP A 349 -39.53 -24.46 -25.63
CA ASP A 349 -40.25 -25.47 -26.41
C ASP A 349 -41.77 -25.39 -26.14
N LEU A 350 -42.57 -25.21 -27.21
CA LEU A 350 -44.04 -25.11 -27.18
C LEU A 350 -44.69 -26.23 -26.36
N LYS A 351 -44.05 -27.40 -26.31
CA LYS A 351 -44.50 -28.55 -25.52
C LYS A 351 -44.56 -28.25 -24.02
N LYS A 352 -43.63 -27.44 -23.48
CA LYS A 352 -43.63 -27.03 -22.07
C LYS A 352 -44.68 -25.97 -21.78
N MET A 353 -44.89 -24.99 -22.67
CA MET A 353 -45.96 -23.99 -22.52
C MET A 353 -47.35 -24.64 -22.46
N VAL A 354 -47.62 -25.61 -23.35
CA VAL A 354 -48.91 -26.30 -23.37
C VAL A 354 -49.07 -27.21 -22.15
N SER A 355 -48.01 -27.87 -21.68
CA SER A 355 -48.08 -28.72 -20.49
C SER A 355 -48.40 -27.97 -19.18
N GLY A 356 -48.04 -26.68 -19.09
CA GLY A 356 -48.36 -25.82 -17.95
C GLY A 356 -49.84 -25.38 -17.90
N PHE A 357 -50.47 -25.21 -19.06
CA PHE A 357 -51.89 -24.85 -19.16
C PHE A 357 -52.85 -26.02 -18.86
N PHE A 358 -52.40 -27.27 -19.01
CA PHE A 358 -53.24 -28.46 -18.84
C PHE A 358 -53.03 -29.22 -17.52
N LYS A 359 -52.10 -28.79 -16.64
CA LYS A 359 -52.04 -29.32 -15.27
C LYS A 359 -53.06 -28.63 -14.38
N LYS A 360 -54.33 -28.99 -14.59
CA LYS A 360 -55.42 -28.82 -13.62
C LYS A 360 -55.73 -30.18 -13.00
N LYS A 361 -55.47 -30.31 -11.71
CA LYS A 361 -56.48 -30.76 -10.76
C LYS A 361 -56.23 -30.09 -9.44
#